data_AF-Q7R772-F1
#
_entry.id   AF-Q7R772-F1
#
_cell.length_a   1.000
_cell.length_b   1.000
_cell.length_c   1.000
_cell.angle_alpha   90.00
_cell.angle_beta   90.00
_cell.angle_gamma   90.00
#
_symmetry.space_group_name_H-M   'P 1'
#
loop_
_entity.id
_entity.type
_entity.pdbx_description
1 polymer ?
#
loop_
_entity_poly.entity_id
_entity_poly.type
_entity_poly.pdbx_seq_one_letter_code
_entity_poly.pdbx_strand_id
1 'polypeptide(L)'
;MSRYEFPERFLWGAATSAYQVEGSPLADGAGPSNWHRFCRQPGRILNGDTGDTACDHYRRFREDVALMKALGLSAYRFSIAWSRIFPEGKGRINWRGIAHYQALVETLLEHGIRPMATLHHWDLPAALEDLGGWANRDSAGWFADYAHTVIRALGNEIDLWATLNEPWVIMDAGYVSGVHPPGHRSLKDAPWVTHNLLRAHALAVQAFRADGRGQIGLVVNLEPKYALTDSRDDRAAAERAHAYMNRQYLDPVLHGAYPDELAEISALHWPSFESEDLRVIQEPIDYLGINYYTRARSPTRSVGRAARGNRRAPARRRAYRDGLGRSIRKG
;
A
#
# COMPACT_ATOMS: atom_id res chain seq x y z
N MET A 1 -5.23 29.43 -25.61
CA MET A 1 -5.14 28.35 -24.60
C MET A 1 -4.80 27.06 -25.32
N SER A 2 -3.78 26.34 -24.88
CA SER A 2 -3.49 25.00 -25.37
C SER A 2 -4.58 24.03 -24.91
N ARG A 3 -5.15 23.25 -25.82
CA ARG A 3 -6.06 22.14 -25.51
C ARG A 3 -5.21 20.93 -25.14
N TYR A 4 -5.47 20.33 -23.99
CA TYR A 4 -4.83 19.08 -23.58
C TYR A 4 -5.75 17.92 -23.94
N GLU A 5 -5.41 17.18 -25.00
CA GLU A 5 -6.11 15.98 -25.42
C GLU A 5 -5.31 14.74 -24.99
N PHE A 6 -5.99 13.76 -24.42
CA PHE A 6 -5.41 12.47 -24.06
C PHE A 6 -5.74 11.44 -25.14
N PRO A 7 -4.95 10.34 -25.25
CA PRO A 7 -5.27 9.24 -26.14
C PRO A 7 -6.69 8.70 -25.90
N GLU A 8 -7.37 8.25 -26.96
CA GLU A 8 -8.76 7.79 -26.91
C GLU A 8 -9.02 6.70 -25.85
N ARG A 9 -8.03 5.84 -25.61
CA ARG A 9 -8.11 4.72 -24.65
C ARG A 9 -7.54 5.05 -23.27
N PHE A 10 -7.31 6.33 -22.96
CA PHE A 10 -6.81 6.73 -21.64
C PHE A 10 -7.88 6.50 -20.57
N LEU A 11 -7.53 5.76 -19.52
CA LEU A 11 -8.44 5.47 -18.41
C LEU A 11 -8.40 6.59 -17.38
N TRP A 12 -9.57 7.12 -17.05
CA TRP A 12 -9.76 8.07 -15.95
C TRP A 12 -10.47 7.37 -14.80
N GLY A 13 -9.87 7.39 -13.61
CA GLY A 13 -10.41 6.69 -12.46
C GLY A 13 -10.09 7.36 -11.14
N ALA A 14 -10.59 6.76 -10.07
CA ALA A 14 -10.26 7.07 -8.69
C ALA A 14 -9.73 5.83 -7.99
N ALA A 15 -9.04 6.01 -6.86
CA ALA A 15 -8.42 4.93 -6.11
C ALA A 15 -8.79 4.97 -4.62
N THR A 16 -8.96 3.80 -4.02
CA THR A 16 -9.18 3.60 -2.58
C THR A 16 -8.38 2.38 -2.08
N SER A 17 -8.39 2.17 -0.76
CA SER A 17 -7.91 0.93 -0.14
C SER A 17 -8.93 0.43 0.87
N ALA A 18 -9.04 -0.89 1.00
CA ALA A 18 -10.03 -1.59 1.80
C ALA A 18 -10.11 -1.04 3.22
N TYR A 19 -9.00 -1.06 3.97
CA TYR A 19 -9.00 -0.61 5.36
C TYR A 19 -9.34 0.88 5.53
N GLN A 20 -9.06 1.72 4.52
CA GLN A 20 -9.34 3.16 4.59
C GLN A 20 -10.82 3.51 4.35
N VAL A 21 -11.58 2.66 3.64
CA VAL A 21 -12.97 3.01 3.23
C VAL A 21 -14.02 2.02 3.69
N GLU A 22 -13.71 0.73 3.82
CA GLU A 22 -14.72 -0.32 3.99
C GLU A 22 -15.49 -0.21 5.30
N GLY A 23 -14.80 -0.06 6.43
CA GLY A 23 -15.43 -0.34 7.71
C GLY A 23 -15.80 -1.81 7.87
N SER A 24 -16.55 -2.15 8.91
CA SER A 24 -17.03 -3.51 9.16
C SER A 24 -15.90 -4.57 9.12
N PRO A 25 -14.78 -4.37 9.85
CA PRO A 25 -13.55 -5.14 9.70
C PRO A 25 -13.67 -6.62 10.08
N LEU A 26 -14.69 -6.98 10.88
CA LEU A 26 -14.94 -8.34 11.36
C LEU A 26 -16.27 -8.93 10.84
N ALA A 27 -16.95 -8.23 9.93
CA ALA A 27 -18.22 -8.69 9.36
C ALA A 27 -18.01 -9.96 8.52
N ASP A 28 -19.06 -10.78 8.46
CA ASP A 28 -19.15 -11.96 7.60
C ASP A 28 -17.98 -12.94 7.71
N GLY A 29 -17.46 -13.09 8.93
CA GLY A 29 -16.39 -14.05 9.25
C GLY A 29 -14.98 -13.56 8.91
N ALA A 30 -14.80 -12.28 8.61
CA ALA A 30 -13.49 -11.68 8.42
C ALA A 30 -12.65 -11.71 9.72
N GLY A 31 -11.34 -11.89 9.56
CA GLY A 31 -10.37 -11.81 10.65
C GLY A 31 -9.81 -10.39 10.82
N PRO A 32 -9.23 -10.07 11.99
CA PRO A 32 -8.56 -8.78 12.19
C PRO A 32 -7.31 -8.67 11.33
N SER A 33 -7.08 -7.50 10.72
CA SER A 33 -5.79 -7.13 10.14
C SER A 33 -4.84 -6.55 11.18
N ASN A 34 -3.56 -6.41 10.83
CA ASN A 34 -2.56 -5.71 11.64
C ASN A 34 -2.98 -4.25 11.90
N TRP A 35 -3.58 -3.58 10.92
CA TRP A 35 -4.18 -2.24 11.07
C TRP A 35 -5.35 -2.22 12.06
N HIS A 36 -6.21 -3.25 12.06
CA HIS A 36 -7.30 -3.39 13.05
C HIS A 36 -6.76 -3.43 14.49
N ARG A 37 -5.63 -4.10 14.72
CA ARG A 37 -4.98 -4.13 16.03
C ARG A 37 -4.24 -2.81 16.32
N PHE A 38 -3.50 -2.29 15.35
CA PHE A 38 -2.63 -1.13 15.51
C PHE A 38 -3.40 0.15 15.86
N CYS A 39 -4.53 0.40 15.19
CA CYS A 39 -5.30 1.63 15.44
C CYS A 39 -5.90 1.71 16.85
N ARG A 40 -6.04 0.56 17.51
CA ARG A 40 -6.55 0.45 18.89
C ARG A 40 -5.48 0.64 19.96
N GLN A 41 -4.21 0.70 19.58
CA GLN A 41 -3.15 0.98 20.53
C GLN A 41 -3.14 2.49 20.88
N PRO A 42 -3.13 2.87 22.17
CA PRO A 42 -3.13 4.27 22.57
C PRO A 42 -1.98 5.06 21.93
N GLY A 43 -2.32 6.20 21.33
CA GLY A 43 -1.34 7.14 20.76
C GLY A 43 -0.74 6.77 19.41
N ARG A 44 -1.14 5.63 18.81
CA ARG A 44 -0.70 5.27 17.44
C ARG A 44 -1.37 6.10 16.36
N ILE A 45 -2.66 6.36 16.52
CA ILE A 45 -3.46 7.13 15.56
C ILE A 45 -3.80 8.49 16.15
N LEU A 46 -3.76 9.52 15.30
CA LEU A 46 -4.24 10.84 15.65
C LEU A 46 -5.71 10.74 16.10
N ASN A 47 -6.08 11.41 17.20
CA ASN A 47 -7.42 11.39 17.79
C ASN A 47 -7.97 10.02 18.25
N GLY A 48 -7.22 8.92 18.07
CA GLY A 48 -7.72 7.57 18.34
C GLY A 48 -8.69 7.06 17.28
N ASP A 49 -8.65 7.61 16.07
CA ASP A 49 -9.51 7.19 14.96
C ASP A 49 -9.25 5.70 14.59
N THR A 50 -10.31 5.00 14.13
CA THR A 50 -10.24 3.59 13.73
C THR A 50 -10.87 3.36 12.36
N GLY A 51 -10.55 2.22 11.74
CA GLY A 51 -11.20 1.74 10.52
C GLY A 51 -12.50 0.97 10.78
N ASP A 52 -13.13 1.10 11.95
CA ASP A 52 -14.33 0.32 12.29
C ASP A 52 -15.53 0.72 11.43
N THR A 53 -15.71 2.02 11.21
CA THR A 53 -16.71 2.58 10.31
C THR A 53 -16.09 3.06 9.00
N ALA A 54 -14.96 3.79 9.07
CA ALA A 54 -14.34 4.42 7.89
C ALA A 54 -15.38 5.21 7.06
N CYS A 55 -15.55 4.87 5.77
CA CYS A 55 -16.59 5.44 4.91
C CYS A 55 -17.85 4.56 4.84
N ASP A 56 -17.85 3.43 5.54
CA ASP A 56 -18.87 2.39 5.49
C ASP A 56 -19.06 1.74 4.10
N HIS A 57 -18.01 1.79 3.27
CA HIS A 57 -18.03 1.29 1.89
C HIS A 57 -18.41 -0.19 1.81
N TYR A 58 -18.09 -1.01 2.83
CA TYR A 58 -18.47 -2.42 2.86
C TYR A 58 -19.99 -2.62 2.68
N ARG A 59 -20.79 -1.73 3.27
CA ARG A 59 -22.25 -1.75 3.18
C ARG A 59 -22.77 -0.84 2.06
N ARG A 60 -22.02 0.21 1.71
CA ARG A 60 -22.47 1.31 0.85
C ARG A 60 -21.82 1.35 -0.52
N PHE A 61 -21.04 0.34 -0.91
CA PHE A 61 -20.30 0.38 -2.18
C PHE A 61 -21.17 0.63 -3.41
N ARG A 62 -22.45 0.20 -3.42
CA ARG A 62 -23.38 0.49 -4.52
C ARG A 62 -23.66 1.99 -4.66
N GLU A 63 -23.76 2.71 -3.55
CA GLU A 63 -23.89 4.16 -3.55
C GLU A 63 -22.60 4.82 -4.05
N ASP A 64 -21.44 4.33 -3.60
CA ASP A 64 -20.15 4.85 -4.04
C ASP A 64 -19.91 4.60 -5.54
N VAL A 65 -20.29 3.44 -6.09
CA VAL A 65 -20.22 3.16 -7.53
C VAL A 65 -21.16 4.09 -8.32
N ALA A 66 -22.36 4.38 -7.81
CA ALA A 66 -23.24 5.37 -8.43
C ALA A 66 -22.60 6.77 -8.46
N LEU A 67 -21.88 7.17 -7.40
CA LEU A 67 -21.09 8.41 -7.39
C LEU A 67 -19.96 8.39 -8.42
N MET A 68 -19.23 7.28 -8.53
CA MET A 68 -18.18 7.11 -9.55
C MET A 68 -18.73 7.30 -10.96
N LYS A 69 -19.92 6.74 -11.24
CA LYS A 69 -20.60 6.92 -12.52
C LYS A 69 -20.99 8.38 -12.75
N ALA A 70 -21.55 9.05 -11.74
CA ALA A 70 -21.92 10.46 -11.83
C ALA A 70 -20.70 11.38 -12.07
N LEU A 71 -19.52 11.02 -11.55
CA LEU A 71 -18.25 11.70 -11.80
C LEU A 71 -17.68 11.43 -13.19
N GLY A 72 -18.24 10.48 -13.95
CA GLY A 72 -17.74 10.11 -15.28
C GLY A 72 -16.48 9.25 -15.24
N LEU A 73 -16.22 8.53 -14.14
CA LEU A 73 -15.08 7.62 -14.05
C LEU A 73 -15.26 6.43 -14.99
N SER A 74 -14.18 6.02 -15.66
CA SER A 74 -14.13 4.83 -16.51
C SER A 74 -13.42 3.65 -15.83
N ALA A 75 -12.75 3.88 -14.70
CA ALA A 75 -12.06 2.86 -13.92
C ALA A 75 -12.12 3.13 -12.42
N TYR A 76 -12.08 2.07 -11.61
CA TYR A 76 -11.97 2.16 -10.16
C TYR A 76 -10.88 1.23 -9.66
N ARG A 77 -9.86 1.81 -9.03
CA ARG A 77 -8.79 1.07 -8.38
C ARG A 77 -9.13 0.86 -6.91
N PHE A 78 -9.24 -0.39 -6.49
CA PHE A 78 -9.53 -0.76 -5.09
C PHE A 78 -8.56 -1.83 -4.62
N SER A 79 -8.52 -2.10 -3.31
CA SER A 79 -7.80 -3.25 -2.77
C SER A 79 -8.74 -4.28 -2.17
N ILE A 80 -8.25 -5.52 -2.10
CA ILE A 80 -8.97 -6.63 -1.49
C ILE A 80 -8.33 -6.90 -0.13
N ALA A 81 -9.10 -6.79 0.94
CA ALA A 81 -8.64 -7.10 2.29
C ALA A 81 -8.37 -8.60 2.45
N TRP A 82 -7.10 -8.97 2.57
CA TRP A 82 -6.66 -10.35 2.74
C TRP A 82 -7.36 -11.02 3.93
N SER A 83 -7.50 -10.32 5.06
CA SER A 83 -8.14 -10.88 6.26
C SER A 83 -9.64 -11.16 6.09
N ARG A 84 -10.31 -10.64 5.04
CA ARG A 84 -11.67 -11.08 4.68
C ARG A 84 -11.67 -12.40 3.94
N ILE A 85 -10.64 -12.68 3.14
CA ILE A 85 -10.54 -13.89 2.31
C ILE A 85 -9.99 -15.05 3.13
N PHE A 86 -8.92 -14.81 3.89
CA PHE A 86 -8.35 -15.73 4.85
C PHE A 86 -8.31 -15.06 6.23
N PRO A 87 -9.28 -15.35 7.12
CA PRO A 87 -9.34 -14.74 8.45
C PRO A 87 -8.09 -15.00 9.30
N GLU A 88 -7.51 -16.19 9.19
CA GLU A 88 -6.24 -16.57 9.83
C GLU A 88 -5.03 -16.34 8.90
N GLY A 89 -5.23 -15.60 7.82
CA GLY A 89 -4.29 -15.26 6.76
C GLY A 89 -3.89 -16.40 5.82
N LYS A 90 -4.10 -17.66 6.21
CA LYS A 90 -3.93 -18.84 5.36
C LYS A 90 -4.92 -19.94 5.73
N GLY A 91 -5.03 -20.96 4.89
CA GLY A 91 -5.84 -22.14 5.18
C GLY A 91 -7.31 -21.97 4.78
N ARG A 92 -8.23 -21.81 5.74
CA ARG A 92 -9.67 -21.82 5.43
C ARG A 92 -10.10 -20.53 4.74
N ILE A 93 -10.61 -20.67 3.52
CA ILE A 93 -11.22 -19.57 2.75
C ILE A 93 -12.54 -19.16 3.39
N ASN A 94 -12.76 -17.86 3.54
CA ASN A 94 -14.05 -17.27 3.84
C ASN A 94 -14.74 -16.84 2.54
N TRP A 95 -15.63 -17.70 2.04
CA TRP A 95 -16.36 -17.45 0.79
C TRP A 95 -17.30 -16.25 0.84
N ARG A 96 -17.73 -15.79 2.02
CA ARG A 96 -18.51 -14.54 2.13
C ARG A 96 -17.66 -13.31 1.83
N GLY A 97 -16.37 -13.35 2.20
CA GLY A 97 -15.40 -12.32 1.81
C GLY A 97 -15.24 -12.24 0.29
N ILE A 98 -15.10 -13.39 -0.38
CA ILE A 98 -15.06 -13.45 -1.86
C ILE A 98 -16.35 -12.91 -2.47
N ALA A 99 -17.51 -13.33 -1.98
CA ALA A 99 -18.82 -12.90 -2.48
C ALA A 99 -19.02 -11.37 -2.39
N HIS A 100 -18.47 -10.71 -1.36
CA HIS A 100 -18.49 -9.25 -1.26
C HIS A 100 -17.76 -8.58 -2.43
N TYR A 101 -16.54 -9.01 -2.75
CA TYR A 101 -15.79 -8.43 -3.86
C TYR A 101 -16.35 -8.81 -5.23
N GLN A 102 -16.94 -10.01 -5.37
CA GLN A 102 -17.70 -10.37 -6.58
C GLN A 102 -18.83 -9.36 -6.81
N ALA A 103 -19.64 -9.07 -5.78
CA ALA A 103 -20.73 -8.11 -5.90
C ALA A 103 -20.25 -6.68 -6.20
N LEU A 104 -19.11 -6.26 -5.64
CA LEU A 104 -18.49 -4.97 -5.98
C LEU A 104 -18.08 -4.93 -7.46
N VAL A 105 -17.38 -5.96 -7.94
CA VAL A 105 -16.91 -6.07 -9.33
C VAL A 105 -18.08 -6.08 -10.31
N GLU A 106 -19.11 -6.89 -10.05
CA GLU A 106 -20.34 -6.93 -10.85
C GLU A 106 -20.99 -5.54 -10.92
N THR A 107 -21.13 -4.87 -9.77
CA THR A 107 -21.74 -3.53 -9.72
C THR A 107 -20.92 -2.49 -10.50
N LEU A 108 -19.59 -2.57 -10.47
CA LEU A 108 -18.72 -1.69 -11.28
C LEU A 108 -18.94 -1.91 -12.78
N LEU A 109 -18.95 -3.17 -13.21
CA LEU A 109 -19.14 -3.54 -14.60
C LEU A 109 -20.53 -3.16 -15.12
N GLU A 110 -21.59 -3.35 -14.32
CA GLU A 110 -22.95 -2.88 -14.62
C GLU A 110 -23.01 -1.37 -14.90
N HIS A 111 -22.14 -0.59 -14.27
CA HIS A 111 -22.05 0.86 -14.47
C HIS A 111 -21.04 1.26 -15.56
N GLY A 112 -20.40 0.30 -16.23
CA GLY A 112 -19.38 0.51 -17.24
C GLY A 112 -18.08 1.08 -16.67
N ILE A 113 -17.76 0.75 -15.41
CA ILE A 113 -16.54 1.15 -14.72
C ILE A 113 -15.61 -0.06 -14.67
N ARG A 114 -14.41 0.07 -15.22
CA ARG A 114 -13.42 -1.02 -15.25
C ARG A 114 -12.83 -1.26 -13.85
N PRO A 115 -12.92 -2.48 -13.29
CA PRO A 115 -12.31 -2.80 -12.01
C PRO A 115 -10.79 -2.95 -12.15
N MET A 116 -10.04 -2.37 -11.21
CA MET A 116 -8.59 -2.56 -11.07
C MET A 116 -8.28 -2.99 -9.62
N ALA A 117 -7.94 -4.26 -9.41
CA ALA A 117 -7.75 -4.81 -8.08
C ALA A 117 -6.30 -4.77 -7.61
N THR A 118 -6.08 -4.33 -6.38
CA THR A 118 -4.81 -4.44 -5.65
C THR A 118 -4.91 -5.57 -4.62
N LEU A 119 -4.06 -6.59 -4.73
CA LEU A 119 -4.09 -7.74 -3.84
C LEU A 119 -3.69 -7.39 -2.41
N HIS A 120 -2.66 -6.55 -2.23
CA HIS A 120 -2.22 -6.12 -0.91
C HIS A 120 -2.05 -4.60 -0.81
N HIS A 121 -2.81 -4.00 0.11
CA HIS A 121 -2.71 -2.59 0.46
C HIS A 121 -2.57 -2.43 1.98
N TRP A 122 -1.51 -3.06 2.52
CA TRP A 122 -0.96 -2.90 3.87
C TRP A 122 -1.70 -3.63 5.00
N ASP A 123 -2.88 -4.17 4.74
CA ASP A 123 -3.78 -4.81 5.70
C ASP A 123 -3.49 -6.30 5.89
N LEU A 124 -2.27 -6.63 6.31
CA LEU A 124 -1.84 -8.01 6.56
C LEU A 124 -2.75 -8.65 7.63
N PRO A 125 -3.24 -9.88 7.45
CA PRO A 125 -3.98 -10.59 8.49
C PRO A 125 -3.15 -10.66 9.78
N ALA A 126 -3.75 -10.30 10.91
CA ALA A 126 -3.01 -10.20 12.15
C ALA A 126 -2.43 -11.54 12.62
N ALA A 127 -3.07 -12.65 12.26
CA ALA A 127 -2.55 -14.00 12.50
C ALA A 127 -1.21 -14.26 11.77
N LEU A 128 -0.94 -13.64 10.62
CA LEU A 128 0.36 -13.74 9.94
C LEU A 128 1.38 -12.77 10.54
N GLU A 129 0.94 -11.60 11.02
CA GLU A 129 1.79 -10.70 11.80
C GLU A 129 2.33 -11.40 13.06
N ASP A 130 1.50 -12.20 13.73
CA ASP A 130 1.89 -13.02 14.89
C ASP A 130 2.93 -14.11 14.53
N LEU A 131 3.03 -14.48 13.25
CA LEU A 131 4.04 -15.41 12.70
C LEU A 131 5.30 -14.68 12.19
N GLY A 132 5.45 -13.39 12.46
CA GLY A 132 6.59 -12.57 12.03
C GLY A 132 6.34 -11.71 10.80
N GLY A 133 5.13 -11.74 10.24
CA GLY A 133 4.69 -10.88 9.15
C GLY A 133 5.63 -10.91 7.95
N TRP A 134 5.94 -9.75 7.39
CA TRP A 134 6.82 -9.65 6.21
C TRP A 134 8.30 -9.93 6.49
N ALA A 135 8.73 -9.95 7.76
CA ALA A 135 10.08 -10.38 8.10
C ALA A 135 10.23 -11.90 8.00
N ASN A 136 9.13 -12.67 8.07
CA ASN A 136 9.15 -14.11 7.88
C ASN A 136 9.27 -14.46 6.39
N ARG A 137 10.24 -15.33 6.04
CA ARG A 137 10.48 -15.80 4.67
C ARG A 137 9.28 -16.50 4.03
N ASP A 138 8.44 -17.15 4.83
CA ASP A 138 7.25 -17.88 4.37
C ASP A 138 6.12 -16.93 3.91
N SER A 139 6.20 -15.64 4.26
CA SER A 139 5.20 -14.63 3.87
C SER A 139 4.98 -14.54 2.36
N ALA A 140 6.03 -14.77 1.57
CA ALA A 140 5.93 -14.80 0.12
C ALA A 140 5.03 -15.95 -0.37
N GLY A 141 5.12 -17.13 0.24
CA GLY A 141 4.27 -18.28 -0.06
C GLY A 141 2.83 -18.06 0.38
N TRP A 142 2.61 -17.53 1.59
CA TRP A 142 1.27 -17.21 2.08
C TRP A 142 0.55 -16.21 1.16
N PHE A 143 1.29 -15.20 0.70
CA PHE A 143 0.74 -14.22 -0.22
C PHE A 143 0.44 -14.82 -1.59
N ALA A 144 1.28 -15.73 -2.10
CA ALA A 144 1.04 -16.43 -3.35
C ALA A 144 -0.24 -17.30 -3.29
N ASP A 145 -0.45 -18.04 -2.21
CA ASP A 145 -1.68 -18.84 -2.00
C ASP A 145 -2.94 -17.96 -1.96
N TYR A 146 -2.83 -16.81 -1.30
CA TYR A 146 -3.89 -15.82 -1.26
C TYR A 146 -4.17 -15.22 -2.63
N ALA A 147 -3.12 -14.76 -3.33
CA ALA A 147 -3.22 -14.19 -4.66
C ALA A 147 -3.87 -15.18 -5.64
N HIS A 148 -3.39 -16.42 -5.66
CA HIS A 148 -3.94 -17.50 -6.47
C HIS A 148 -5.45 -17.70 -6.21
N THR A 149 -5.86 -17.74 -4.95
CA THR A 149 -7.27 -17.91 -4.56
C THR A 149 -8.15 -16.76 -5.08
N VAL A 150 -7.69 -15.52 -4.90
CA VAL A 150 -8.45 -14.33 -5.33
C VAL A 150 -8.51 -14.22 -6.84
N ILE A 151 -7.38 -14.45 -7.53
CA ILE A 151 -7.29 -14.41 -8.99
C ILE A 151 -8.21 -15.46 -9.61
N ARG A 152 -8.22 -16.70 -9.09
CA ARG A 152 -9.15 -17.73 -9.57
C ARG A 152 -10.62 -17.37 -9.38
N ALA A 153 -10.94 -16.71 -8.27
CA ALA A 153 -12.32 -16.38 -7.93
C ALA A 153 -12.88 -15.17 -8.70
N LEU A 154 -12.03 -14.19 -9.03
CA LEU A 154 -12.44 -12.89 -9.59
C LEU A 154 -11.84 -12.59 -10.98
N GLY A 155 -10.84 -13.36 -11.42
CA GLY A 155 -10.02 -13.05 -12.60
C GLY A 155 -10.72 -13.13 -13.96
N ASN A 156 -11.94 -13.66 -14.01
CA ASN A 156 -12.76 -13.58 -15.23
C ASN A 156 -13.29 -12.17 -15.49
N GLU A 157 -13.47 -11.37 -14.44
CA GLU A 157 -14.14 -10.05 -14.49
C GLU A 157 -13.17 -8.88 -14.26
N ILE A 158 -11.95 -9.16 -13.79
CA ILE A 158 -10.92 -8.17 -13.51
C ILE A 158 -9.72 -8.42 -14.42
N ASP A 159 -9.32 -7.41 -15.18
CA ASP A 159 -8.24 -7.50 -16.15
C ASP A 159 -7.02 -6.62 -15.83
N LEU A 160 -7.08 -5.83 -14.74
CA LEU A 160 -5.96 -5.03 -14.25
C LEU A 160 -5.69 -5.37 -12.78
N TRP A 161 -4.55 -6.01 -12.53
CA TRP A 161 -4.14 -6.51 -11.22
C TRP A 161 -2.87 -5.84 -10.75
N ALA A 162 -2.84 -5.40 -9.49
CA ALA A 162 -1.63 -4.99 -8.81
C ALA A 162 -1.35 -5.95 -7.65
N THR A 163 -0.13 -6.46 -7.53
CA THR A 163 0.20 -7.33 -6.39
C THR A 163 0.29 -6.54 -5.09
N LEU A 164 1.22 -5.58 -5.02
CA LEU A 164 1.51 -4.77 -3.84
C LEU A 164 1.32 -3.30 -4.17
N ASN A 165 0.78 -2.57 -3.21
CA ASN A 165 0.81 -1.11 -3.21
C ASN A 165 1.93 -0.60 -2.29
N GLU A 166 2.83 0.20 -2.85
CA GLU A 166 3.85 0.96 -2.11
C GLU A 166 4.66 0.09 -1.14
N PRO A 167 5.38 -0.94 -1.62
CA PRO A 167 6.12 -1.84 -0.74
C PRO A 167 7.20 -1.12 0.07
N TRP A 168 7.73 0.01 -0.43
CA TRP A 168 8.62 0.88 0.35
C TRP A 168 7.93 1.45 1.60
N VAL A 169 6.66 1.86 1.51
CA VAL A 169 5.92 2.36 2.68
C VAL A 169 5.66 1.24 3.68
N ILE A 170 5.33 0.03 3.22
CA ILE A 170 5.17 -1.14 4.10
C ILE A 170 6.45 -1.35 4.93
N MET A 171 7.60 -1.33 4.27
CA MET A 171 8.89 -1.53 4.92
C MET A 171 9.30 -0.33 5.80
N ASP A 172 9.36 0.88 5.26
CA ASP A 172 9.87 2.05 5.99
C ASP A 172 8.92 2.46 7.12
N ALA A 173 7.63 2.58 6.84
CA ALA A 173 6.67 3.00 7.85
C ALA A 173 6.38 1.90 8.88
N GLY A 174 6.38 0.63 8.46
CA GLY A 174 6.08 -0.51 9.31
C GLY A 174 7.25 -1.02 10.15
N TYR A 175 8.46 -1.02 9.58
CA TYR A 175 9.65 -1.64 10.17
C TYR A 175 10.80 -0.67 10.50
N VAL A 176 10.88 0.50 9.86
CA VAL A 176 11.96 1.47 10.14
C VAL A 176 11.51 2.57 11.10
N SER A 177 10.52 3.38 10.70
CA SER A 177 10.01 4.49 11.51
C SER A 177 8.96 4.05 12.54
N GLY A 178 8.26 2.95 12.26
CA GLY A 178 7.27 2.34 13.15
C GLY A 178 6.00 3.18 13.33
N VAL A 179 5.65 3.98 12.33
CA VAL A 179 4.44 4.82 12.31
C VAL A 179 3.22 4.10 11.72
N HIS A 180 3.43 3.03 10.96
CA HIS A 180 2.41 2.10 10.46
C HIS A 180 2.59 0.73 11.13
N PRO A 181 1.61 -0.19 11.04
CA PRO A 181 1.79 -1.58 11.47
C PRO A 181 2.98 -2.25 10.76
N PRO A 182 3.70 -3.17 11.43
CA PRO A 182 3.52 -3.59 12.83
C PRO A 182 4.01 -2.57 13.88
N GLY A 183 4.61 -1.46 13.45
CA GLY A 183 5.10 -0.42 14.35
C GLY A 183 6.48 -0.72 14.91
N HIS A 184 7.25 -1.54 14.20
CA HIS A 184 8.62 -1.90 14.53
C HIS A 184 9.58 -0.76 14.19
N ARG A 185 10.74 -0.75 14.86
CA ARG A 185 11.84 0.19 14.64
C ARG A 185 13.15 -0.56 14.55
N SER A 186 13.25 -1.39 13.51
CA SER A 186 14.33 -2.32 13.24
C SER A 186 14.88 -2.09 11.83
N LEU A 187 15.99 -1.36 11.75
CA LEU A 187 16.74 -1.21 10.50
C LEU A 187 17.32 -2.55 10.00
N LYS A 188 17.49 -3.52 10.90
CA LYS A 188 18.01 -4.86 10.57
C LYS A 188 16.98 -5.72 9.83
N ASP A 189 15.69 -5.51 10.09
CA ASP A 189 14.62 -6.29 9.44
C ASP A 189 14.26 -5.70 8.08
N ALA A 190 14.58 -4.42 7.83
CA ALA A 190 14.23 -3.72 6.60
C ALA A 190 14.68 -4.42 5.30
N PRO A 191 15.93 -4.93 5.18
CA PRO A 191 16.33 -5.67 3.98
C PRO A 191 15.54 -6.96 3.79
N TRP A 192 15.29 -7.71 4.88
CA TRP A 192 14.53 -8.98 4.82
C TRP A 192 13.07 -8.75 4.45
N VAL A 193 12.43 -7.74 5.03
CA VAL A 193 11.06 -7.33 4.68
C VAL A 193 10.98 -6.92 3.21
N THR A 194 11.93 -6.10 2.73
CA THR A 194 12.01 -5.71 1.32
C THR A 194 12.08 -6.94 0.42
N HIS A 195 13.00 -7.85 0.74
CA HIS A 195 13.26 -9.03 -0.04
C HIS A 195 12.06 -9.98 -0.08
N ASN A 196 11.41 -10.20 1.06
CA ASN A 196 10.21 -11.03 1.13
C ASN A 196 9.01 -10.41 0.40
N LEU A 197 8.83 -9.09 0.45
CA LEU A 197 7.82 -8.39 -0.35
C LEU A 197 8.08 -8.57 -1.85
N LEU A 198 9.33 -8.45 -2.30
CA LEU A 198 9.69 -8.68 -3.71
C LEU A 198 9.46 -10.14 -4.13
N ARG A 199 9.83 -11.12 -3.28
CA ARG A 199 9.51 -12.53 -3.52
C ARG A 199 7.99 -12.76 -3.58
N ALA A 200 7.24 -12.15 -2.67
CA ALA A 200 5.78 -12.23 -2.64
C ALA A 200 5.16 -11.68 -3.94
N HIS A 201 5.63 -10.52 -4.41
CA HIS A 201 5.23 -9.96 -5.69
C HIS A 201 5.45 -10.96 -6.83
N ALA A 202 6.66 -11.48 -6.98
CA ALA A 202 6.97 -12.41 -8.07
C ALA A 202 6.16 -13.70 -8.01
N LEU A 203 6.02 -14.33 -6.83
CA LEU A 203 5.22 -15.54 -6.70
C LEU A 203 3.73 -15.28 -6.99
N ALA A 204 3.21 -14.10 -6.66
CA ALA A 204 1.86 -13.70 -7.06
C ALA A 204 1.73 -13.46 -8.58
N VAL A 205 2.77 -12.93 -9.24
CA VAL A 205 2.81 -12.84 -10.71
C VAL A 205 2.80 -14.25 -11.32
N GLN A 206 3.58 -15.20 -10.80
CA GLN A 206 3.56 -16.59 -11.27
C GLN A 206 2.19 -17.24 -11.08
N ALA A 207 1.55 -17.04 -9.91
CA ALA A 207 0.18 -17.50 -9.68
C ALA A 207 -0.82 -16.88 -10.67
N PHE A 208 -0.65 -15.60 -11.00
CA PHE A 208 -1.45 -14.94 -12.04
C PHE A 208 -1.20 -15.52 -13.43
N ARG A 209 0.03 -15.88 -13.79
CA ARG A 209 0.30 -16.51 -15.10
C ARG A 209 -0.31 -17.89 -15.23
N ALA A 210 -0.47 -18.62 -14.13
CA ALA A 210 -1.07 -19.94 -14.13
C ALA A 210 -2.58 -19.89 -14.42
N ASP A 211 -3.31 -19.00 -13.73
CA ASP A 211 -4.78 -19.03 -13.70
C ASP A 211 -5.48 -17.70 -14.03
N GLY A 212 -4.73 -16.60 -14.12
CA GLY A 212 -5.24 -15.25 -14.32
C GLY A 212 -5.38 -14.85 -15.79
N ARG A 213 -6.05 -13.72 -16.02
CA ARG A 213 -6.23 -13.09 -17.33
C ARG A 213 -6.05 -11.58 -17.20
N GLY A 214 -5.64 -10.94 -18.28
CA GLY A 214 -5.37 -9.51 -18.32
C GLY A 214 -3.92 -9.18 -18.00
N GLN A 215 -3.72 -8.08 -17.28
CA GLN A 215 -2.40 -7.52 -16.98
C GLN A 215 -2.15 -7.50 -15.47
N ILE A 216 -0.93 -7.85 -15.06
CA ILE A 216 -0.48 -7.75 -13.68
C ILE A 216 0.75 -6.85 -13.55
N GLY A 217 0.80 -6.10 -12.45
CA GLY A 217 1.85 -5.13 -12.20
C GLY A 217 2.18 -4.95 -10.72
N LEU A 218 3.18 -4.12 -10.50
CA LEU A 218 3.58 -3.60 -9.19
C LEU A 218 3.20 -2.12 -9.11
N VAL A 219 2.71 -1.66 -7.95
CA VAL A 219 2.46 -0.23 -7.71
C VAL A 219 3.50 0.30 -6.72
N VAL A 220 4.29 1.26 -7.15
CA VAL A 220 5.35 1.90 -6.33
C VAL A 220 5.07 3.38 -6.12
N ASN A 221 5.45 3.90 -4.96
CA ASN A 221 5.52 5.34 -4.71
C ASN A 221 6.89 5.87 -5.09
N LEU A 222 6.94 6.88 -5.96
CA LEU A 222 8.18 7.52 -6.37
C LEU A 222 8.23 8.95 -5.87
N GLU A 223 9.33 9.30 -5.21
CA GLU A 223 9.62 10.67 -4.82
C GLU A 223 10.94 11.11 -5.48
N PRO A 224 10.89 11.94 -6.54
CA PRO A 224 12.10 12.45 -7.18
C PRO A 224 13.00 13.17 -6.16
N LYS A 225 14.28 12.80 -6.14
CA LYS A 225 15.27 13.32 -5.20
C LYS A 225 16.16 14.33 -5.90
N TYR A 226 16.26 15.53 -5.33
CA TYR A 226 17.14 16.58 -5.83
C TYR A 226 18.20 16.89 -4.77
N ALA A 227 19.44 17.10 -5.19
CA ALA A 227 20.48 17.62 -4.30
C ALA A 227 20.08 19.01 -3.77
N LEU A 228 20.41 19.31 -2.51
CA LEU A 228 20.15 20.65 -1.96
C LEU A 228 21.07 21.71 -2.60
N THR A 229 22.32 21.34 -2.84
CA THR A 229 23.35 22.15 -3.52
C THR A 229 24.08 21.33 -4.58
N ASP A 230 24.95 21.98 -5.36
CA ASP A 230 25.83 21.31 -6.33
C ASP A 230 27.06 20.62 -5.71
N SER A 231 27.18 20.62 -4.38
CA SER A 231 28.27 19.92 -3.71
C SER A 231 28.24 18.41 -3.99
N ARG A 232 29.42 17.79 -4.02
CA ARG A 232 29.53 16.34 -4.23
C ARG A 232 28.77 15.55 -3.17
N ASP A 233 28.79 16.03 -1.92
CA ASP A 233 28.17 15.31 -0.82
C ASP A 233 26.64 15.36 -0.87
N ASP A 234 26.03 16.50 -1.25
CA ASP A 234 24.58 16.61 -1.41
C ASP A 234 24.09 15.79 -2.61
N ARG A 235 24.88 15.71 -3.69
CA ARG A 235 24.59 14.84 -4.84
C ARG A 235 24.62 13.37 -4.42
N ALA A 236 25.66 12.94 -3.72
CA ALA A 236 25.76 11.57 -3.20
C ALA A 236 24.62 11.24 -2.20
N ALA A 237 24.20 12.21 -1.38
CA ALA A 237 23.05 12.03 -0.49
C ALA A 237 21.72 11.91 -1.25
N ALA A 238 21.53 12.66 -2.35
CA ALA A 238 20.37 12.52 -3.21
C ALA A 238 20.34 11.15 -3.90
N GLU A 239 21.48 10.65 -4.39
CA GLU A 239 21.59 9.32 -5.01
C GLU A 239 21.28 8.19 -4.03
N ARG A 240 21.86 8.21 -2.81
CA ARG A 240 21.50 7.21 -1.79
C ARG A 240 20.02 7.25 -1.41
N ALA A 241 19.42 8.45 -1.33
CA ALA A 241 17.99 8.59 -1.07
C ALA A 241 17.13 8.09 -2.25
N HIS A 242 17.62 8.24 -3.48
CA HIS A 242 16.96 7.75 -4.69
C HIS A 242 17.03 6.23 -4.77
N ALA A 243 18.20 5.65 -4.49
CA ALA A 243 18.42 4.22 -4.37
C ALA A 243 17.48 3.60 -3.32
N TYR A 244 17.46 4.17 -2.12
CA TYR A 244 16.63 3.70 -1.01
C TYR A 244 15.12 3.77 -1.29
N MET A 245 14.61 4.90 -1.78
CA MET A 245 13.16 5.05 -1.91
C MET A 245 12.62 4.55 -3.24
N ASN A 246 13.30 4.82 -4.34
CA ASN A 246 12.74 4.65 -5.68
C ASN A 246 13.26 3.39 -6.37
N ARG A 247 14.58 3.14 -6.30
CA ARG A 247 15.21 2.03 -7.04
C ARG A 247 15.19 0.69 -6.28
N GLN A 248 15.09 0.72 -4.95
CA GLN A 248 15.12 -0.48 -4.08
C GLN A 248 14.12 -1.58 -4.49
N TYR A 249 12.99 -1.22 -5.10
CA TYR A 249 11.99 -2.17 -5.61
C TYR A 249 11.95 -2.24 -7.14
N LEU A 250 12.35 -1.18 -7.85
CA LEU A 250 12.34 -1.15 -9.31
C LEU A 250 13.49 -1.96 -9.90
N ASP A 251 14.72 -1.75 -9.42
CA ASP A 251 15.91 -2.37 -10.01
C ASP A 251 15.85 -3.91 -9.89
N PRO A 252 15.42 -4.52 -8.77
CA PRO A 252 15.29 -5.98 -8.70
C PRO A 252 14.25 -6.53 -9.69
N VAL A 253 13.11 -5.85 -9.85
CA VAL A 253 12.01 -6.31 -10.72
C VAL A 253 12.37 -6.13 -12.20
N LEU A 254 13.00 -5.01 -12.57
CA LEU A 254 13.27 -4.65 -13.97
C LEU A 254 14.66 -5.10 -14.46
N HIS A 255 15.63 -5.20 -13.55
CA HIS A 255 17.04 -5.45 -13.86
C HIS A 255 17.63 -6.66 -13.13
N GLY A 256 16.90 -7.27 -12.19
CA GLY A 256 17.33 -8.48 -11.50
C GLY A 256 18.40 -8.26 -10.42
N ALA A 257 18.67 -7.00 -10.03
CA ALA A 257 19.68 -6.67 -9.03
C ALA A 257 19.24 -5.50 -8.14
N TYR A 258 19.70 -5.48 -6.89
CA TYR A 258 19.52 -4.32 -6.00
C TYR A 258 20.51 -3.20 -6.36
N PRO A 259 20.17 -1.93 -6.06
CA PRO A 259 21.11 -0.82 -6.20
C PRO A 259 22.33 -0.99 -5.28
N ASP A 260 23.53 -0.80 -5.82
CA ASP A 260 24.79 -0.88 -5.06
C ASP A 260 24.83 0.10 -3.88
N GLU A 261 24.18 1.26 -4.02
CA GLU A 261 24.13 2.30 -3.00
C GLU A 261 23.41 1.86 -1.72
N LEU A 262 22.58 0.80 -1.76
CA LEU A 262 21.95 0.25 -0.55
C LEU A 262 22.98 -0.34 0.40
N ALA A 263 24.07 -0.92 -0.12
CA ALA A 263 25.17 -1.44 0.69
C ALA A 263 25.98 -0.30 1.36
N GLU A 264 25.97 0.90 0.78
CA GLU A 264 26.60 2.08 1.39
C GLU A 264 25.83 2.64 2.59
N ILE A 265 24.54 2.32 2.71
CA ILE A 265 23.71 2.72 3.85
C ILE A 265 24.00 1.77 5.01
N SER A 266 25.13 1.97 5.68
CA SER A 266 25.66 1.08 6.73
C SER A 266 24.64 0.68 7.80
N ALA A 267 23.71 1.59 8.13
CA ALA A 267 22.67 1.34 9.13
C ALA A 267 21.70 0.20 8.75
N LEU A 268 21.50 -0.07 7.45
CA LEU A 268 20.65 -1.16 6.96
C LEU A 268 21.28 -2.54 7.12
N HIS A 269 22.61 -2.64 7.21
CA HIS A 269 23.34 -3.92 7.22
C HIS A 269 22.86 -4.83 6.06
N TRP A 270 22.82 -4.28 4.84
CA TRP A 270 22.25 -4.96 3.68
C TRP A 270 22.93 -6.32 3.44
N PRO A 271 22.21 -7.45 3.50
CA PRO A 271 22.79 -8.77 3.34
C PRO A 271 22.95 -9.15 1.87
N SER A 272 23.76 -10.18 1.62
CA SER A 272 23.71 -10.89 0.34
C SER A 272 22.46 -11.77 0.31
N PHE A 273 21.75 -11.76 -0.81
CA PHE A 273 20.60 -12.63 -1.04
C PHE A 273 20.94 -13.75 -2.01
N GLU A 274 20.20 -14.85 -1.92
CA GLU A 274 20.35 -16.00 -2.82
C GLU A 274 20.06 -15.60 -4.27
N SER A 275 20.91 -16.04 -5.20
CA SER A 275 20.76 -15.71 -6.63
C SER A 275 19.46 -16.23 -7.24
N GLU A 276 18.94 -17.35 -6.73
CA GLU A 276 17.67 -17.91 -7.17
C GLU A 276 16.49 -17.02 -6.78
N ASP A 277 16.51 -16.39 -5.61
CA ASP A 277 15.44 -15.45 -5.21
C ASP A 277 15.42 -14.23 -6.14
N LEU A 278 16.58 -13.68 -6.52
CA LEU A 278 16.66 -12.56 -7.46
C LEU A 278 16.14 -12.93 -8.85
N ARG A 279 16.42 -14.14 -9.31
CA ARG A 279 15.88 -14.66 -10.57
C ARG A 279 14.35 -14.77 -10.54
N VAL A 280 13.80 -15.22 -9.42
CA VAL A 280 12.34 -15.25 -9.21
C VAL A 280 11.76 -13.84 -9.16
N ILE A 281 12.40 -12.91 -8.45
CA ILE A 281 11.95 -11.51 -8.33
C ILE A 281 11.81 -10.81 -9.69
N GLN A 282 12.62 -11.21 -10.68
CA GLN A 282 12.58 -10.67 -12.03
C GLN A 282 11.46 -11.28 -12.92
N GLU A 283 10.45 -11.92 -12.32
CA GLU A 283 9.27 -12.40 -13.05
C GLU A 283 8.63 -11.24 -13.85
N PRO A 284 8.40 -11.39 -15.18
CA PRO A 284 7.94 -10.29 -16.02
C PRO A 284 6.55 -9.74 -15.64
N ILE A 285 6.49 -8.43 -15.42
CA ILE A 285 5.25 -7.66 -15.23
C ILE A 285 4.75 -7.04 -16.54
N ASP A 286 3.45 -6.80 -16.63
CA ASP A 286 2.83 -6.19 -17.83
C ASP A 286 2.78 -4.66 -17.74
N TYR A 287 2.76 -4.11 -16.53
CA TYR A 287 2.75 -2.67 -16.29
C TYR A 287 3.32 -2.30 -14.91
N LEU A 288 3.71 -1.04 -14.76
CA LEU A 288 4.11 -0.44 -13.50
C LEU A 288 3.12 0.68 -13.13
N GLY A 289 2.54 0.62 -11.93
CA GLY A 289 1.76 1.72 -11.37
C GLY A 289 2.64 2.67 -10.58
N ILE A 290 2.44 3.97 -10.77
CA ILE A 290 3.20 5.03 -10.08
C ILE A 290 2.24 5.84 -9.22
N ASN A 291 2.45 5.80 -7.91
CA ASN A 291 1.86 6.75 -6.98
C ASN A 291 2.82 7.94 -6.83
N TYR A 292 2.35 9.14 -7.20
CA TYR A 292 3.14 10.37 -7.18
C TYR A 292 2.41 11.48 -6.45
N TYR A 293 3.11 12.11 -5.50
CA TYR A 293 2.55 13.19 -4.68
C TYR A 293 3.45 14.43 -4.64
N THR A 294 4.77 14.24 -4.54
CA THR A 294 5.71 15.33 -4.28
C THR A 294 7.13 14.95 -4.69
N ARG A 295 8.09 15.83 -4.39
CA ARG A 295 9.54 15.63 -4.53
C ARG A 295 10.25 15.99 -3.23
N ALA A 296 11.49 15.53 -3.07
CA ALA A 296 12.35 15.92 -1.96
C ALA A 296 13.63 16.63 -2.41
N ARG A 297 14.16 17.49 -1.55
CA ARG A 297 15.53 18.03 -1.65
C ARG A 297 16.35 17.45 -0.49
N SER A 298 17.38 16.68 -0.81
CA SER A 298 18.17 15.92 0.16
C SER A 298 19.40 16.72 0.62
N PRO A 299 19.49 17.15 1.90
CA PRO A 299 20.73 17.66 2.47
C PRO A 299 21.64 16.50 2.91
N THR A 300 22.95 16.72 2.89
CA THR A 300 23.99 15.80 3.39
C THR A 300 23.72 15.18 4.76
N ARG A 301 22.99 15.90 5.64
CA ARG A 301 22.80 15.57 7.06
C ARG A 301 21.53 14.77 7.40
N SER A 302 20.74 14.31 6.44
CA SER A 302 19.43 13.68 6.75
C SER A 302 19.46 12.18 7.05
N VAL A 303 20.54 11.44 6.73
CA VAL A 303 20.66 10.01 7.04
C VAL A 303 21.01 9.82 8.52
N GLY A 304 20.02 10.01 9.40
CA GLY A 304 20.17 9.88 10.85
C GLY A 304 19.11 10.61 11.67
N ARG A 305 18.32 11.49 11.05
CA ARG A 305 17.20 12.17 11.74
C ARG A 305 15.85 11.49 11.60
N ALA A 306 15.63 10.67 10.57
CA ALA A 306 14.43 9.83 10.48
C ALA A 306 14.34 8.81 11.64
N ALA A 307 15.48 8.40 12.21
CA ALA A 307 15.56 7.52 13.38
C ALA A 307 15.33 8.23 14.74
N ARG A 308 15.32 9.57 14.78
CA ARG A 308 14.99 10.33 16.00
C ARG A 308 13.61 10.92 15.82
N GLY A 309 12.63 10.18 16.33
CA GLY A 309 11.21 10.52 16.31
C GLY A 309 10.97 12.02 16.44
N ASN A 310 10.09 12.50 15.57
CA ASN A 310 9.63 13.87 15.48
C ASN A 310 9.17 14.35 16.87
N ARG A 311 10.05 15.00 17.64
CA ARG A 311 9.66 15.70 18.87
C ARG A 311 8.81 16.88 18.42
N ARG A 312 7.50 16.66 18.41
CA ARG A 312 6.49 17.69 18.14
C ARG A 312 6.80 18.91 19.02
N ALA A 313 7.00 20.06 18.39
CA ALA A 313 6.89 21.34 19.08
C ALA A 313 5.48 21.45 19.68
N PRO A 314 5.31 21.98 20.91
CA PRO A 314 4.01 22.04 21.55
C PRO A 314 3.08 22.97 20.77
N ALA A 315 1.92 22.44 20.38
CA ALA A 315 0.86 23.19 19.75
C ALA A 315 0.36 24.29 20.71
N ARG A 316 0.56 25.55 20.33
CA ARG A 316 -0.09 26.68 21.00
C ARG A 316 -1.58 26.62 20.69
N ARG A 317 -2.39 26.13 21.63
CA ARG A 317 -3.84 26.36 21.64
C ARG A 317 -4.08 27.86 21.88
N ARG A 318 -4.70 28.55 20.93
CA ARG A 318 -5.46 29.77 21.23
C ARG A 318 -6.90 29.56 20.79
N ALA A 319 -7.78 29.72 21.77
CA ALA A 319 -9.21 29.49 21.71
C ALA A 319 -9.89 30.44 20.72
N TYR A 320 -10.78 29.89 19.90
CA TYR A 320 -11.92 30.63 19.37
C TYR A 320 -13.14 30.10 20.11
N ARG A 321 -13.64 30.90 21.06
CA ARG A 321 -14.97 30.74 21.62
C ARG A 321 -15.62 32.11 21.73
N ASP A 322 -16.84 32.13 21.19
CA ASP A 322 -17.98 32.93 21.60
C ASP A 322 -18.01 34.40 21.17
N GLY A 323 -18.67 34.62 20.03
CA GLY A 323 -19.17 35.92 19.62
C GLY A 323 -20.27 35.77 18.59
N LEU A 324 -21.47 35.35 19.03
CA LEU A 324 -22.78 35.65 18.39
C LEU A 324 -23.90 34.98 19.20
N GLY A 325 -24.86 35.78 19.67
CA GLY A 325 -26.17 35.27 20.11
C GLY A 325 -26.68 35.78 21.45
N ARG A 326 -26.87 37.10 21.62
CA ARG A 326 -27.89 37.61 22.55
C ARG A 326 -28.62 38.80 21.93
N SER A 327 -29.82 38.52 21.41
CA SER A 327 -30.93 39.47 21.34
C SER A 327 -32.20 38.66 21.57
N ILE A 328 -32.94 39.01 22.64
CA ILE A 328 -34.41 39.00 22.76
C ILE A 328 -34.78 39.45 24.19
N ARG A 329 -35.48 40.60 24.24
CA ARG A 329 -36.47 41.11 25.22
C ARG A 329 -36.00 41.55 26.63
N LYS A 330 -36.11 42.84 26.94
CA LYS A 330 -37.28 43.57 27.47
C LYS A 330 -36.84 44.99 27.89
N GLY A 331 -37.66 46.00 27.58
CA GLY A 331 -37.44 47.41 27.95
C GLY A 331 -37.85 48.31 26.81
#